data_AF-A0A3D4UYL7-F1
#
_entry.id   AF-A0A3D4UYL7-F1
#
_cell.length_a   1.000
_cell.length_b   1.000
_cell.length_c   1.000
_cell.angle_alpha   90.00
_cell.angle_beta   90.00
_cell.angle_gamma   90.00
#
_symmetry.space_group_name_H-M   'P 1'
#
loop_
_entity.id
_entity.type
_entity.pdbx_description
1 polymer ?
#
loop_
_entity_poly.entity_id
_entity_poly.type
_entity_poly.pdbx_seq_one_letter_code
_entity_poly.pdbx_strand_id
1 'polypeptide(L)'
;MKLDSTDLKIVDILQKEGRIANNELASRIGLTTTPTLERVKRLERDGIIEGYTARINREAVEKGLTVFVTVTLSAHQLNSMKEFTSAVKAIPEILACYNTTGE
;
A
#
# COMPACT_ATOMS: atom_id res chain seq x y z
N MET A 1 6.67 18.15 -4.65
CA MET A 1 7.82 18.03 -3.72
C MET A 1 8.84 17.09 -4.35
N LYS A 2 10.14 17.31 -4.14
CA LYS A 2 11.18 16.39 -4.65
C LYS A 2 11.76 15.61 -3.47
N LEU A 3 11.60 14.28 -3.50
CA LEU A 3 12.24 13.36 -2.57
C LEU A 3 13.76 13.46 -2.73
N ASP A 4 14.48 13.59 -1.62
CA ASP A 4 15.94 13.48 -1.64
C ASP A 4 16.39 12.02 -1.44
N SER A 5 17.69 11.78 -1.57
CA SER A 5 18.26 10.43 -1.46
C SER A 5 18.07 9.82 -0.06
N THR A 6 18.01 10.65 0.98
CA THR A 6 17.77 10.19 2.36
C THR A 6 16.31 9.80 2.55
N ASP A 7 15.38 10.56 1.99
CA ASP A 7 13.97 10.23 2.00
C ASP A 7 13.70 8.89 1.29
N LEU A 8 14.34 8.66 0.14
CA LEU A 8 14.25 7.37 -0.57
C LEU A 8 14.79 6.21 0.26
N LYS A 9 15.88 6.41 1.02
CA LYS A 9 16.40 5.39 1.94
C LYS A 9 15.44 5.11 3.09
N ILE A 10 14.81 6.15 3.66
CA ILE A 10 13.80 5.99 4.71
C ILE A 10 12.65 5.13 4.19
N VAL A 11 12.13 5.43 3.00
CA VAL A 11 11.04 4.67 2.38
C VAL A 11 11.44 3.21 2.13
N ASP A 12 12.62 2.95 1.56
CA ASP A 12 13.09 1.59 1.29
C ASP A 12 13.22 0.75 2.58
N ILE A 13 13.71 1.35 3.67
CA ILE A 13 13.82 0.68 4.97
C ILE A 13 12.41 0.43 5.54
N LEU A 14 11.53 1.42 5.57
CA LEU A 14 10.19 1.29 6.15
C LEU A 14 9.29 0.33 5.38
N GLN A 15 9.46 0.20 4.06
CA GLN A 15 8.73 -0.81 3.28
C GLN A 15 9.08 -2.24 3.70
N LYS A 16 10.32 -2.48 4.13
CA LYS A 16 10.81 -3.80 4.56
C LYS A 16 10.54 -4.03 6.05
N GLU A 17 10.77 -3.00 6.86
CA GLU A 17 10.76 -3.03 8.32
C GLU A 17 9.89 -1.89 8.87
N GLY A 18 8.59 -1.92 8.59
CA GLY A 18 7.66 -0.84 8.97
C GLY A 18 7.50 -0.59 10.48
N ARG A 19 8.05 -1.45 11.34
CA ARG A 19 8.09 -1.27 12.81
C ARG A 19 9.49 -0.99 13.35
N ILE A 20 10.47 -0.68 12.50
CA ILE A 20 11.82 -0.33 12.92
C ILE A 20 11.80 0.83 13.93
N ALA A 21 12.62 0.74 14.97
CA ALA A 21 12.74 1.80 15.95
C ALA A 21 13.41 3.02 15.31
N ASN A 22 12.94 4.23 15.61
CA ASN A 22 13.44 5.45 14.97
C ASN A 22 14.94 5.71 15.21
N ASN A 23 15.49 5.25 16.35
CA ASN A 23 16.94 5.30 16.63
C ASN A 23 17.75 4.37 15.72
N GLU A 24 17.22 3.19 15.42
CA GLU A 24 17.86 2.24 14.50
C GLU A 24 17.76 2.73 13.06
N LEU A 25 16.59 3.24 12.64
CA LEU A 25 16.40 3.88 11.34
C LEU A 25 17.41 5.02 11.15
N ALA A 26 17.54 5.89 12.15
CA ALA A 26 18.48 7.01 12.14
C ALA A 26 19.94 6.53 11.98
N SER A 27 20.33 5.47 12.69
CA SER A 27 21.65 4.84 12.57
C SER A 27 21.91 4.33 11.14
N ARG A 28 20.94 3.64 10.52
CA ARG A 28 21.08 3.09 9.17
C ARG A 28 21.16 4.14 8.06
N ILE A 29 20.55 5.31 8.26
CA ILE A 29 20.57 6.42 7.28
C ILE A 29 21.65 7.48 7.56
N GLY A 30 22.39 7.35 8.66
CA GLY A 30 23.48 8.28 9.04
C GLY A 30 22.98 9.62 9.60
N LEU A 31 21.83 9.63 10.27
CA LEU A 31 21.26 10.82 10.93
C LEU A 31 21.07 10.60 12.43
N THR A 32 20.75 11.67 13.15
CA THR A 32 20.28 11.59 14.54
C THR A 32 18.77 11.31 14.58
N THR A 33 18.27 10.92 15.76
CA THR A 33 16.88 10.51 15.97
C THR A 33 15.87 11.61 15.61
N THR A 34 16.09 12.84 16.05
CA THR A 34 15.17 13.98 15.83
C THR A 34 14.96 14.31 14.35
N PRO A 35 16.00 14.56 13.51
CA PRO A 35 15.79 14.85 12.09
C PRO A 35 15.22 13.66 11.31
N THR A 36 15.51 12.43 11.73
CA THR A 36 14.91 11.22 11.14
C THR A 36 13.40 11.19 11.39
N LEU A 37 12.98 11.46 12.63
CA LEU A 37 11.57 11.48 13.01
C LEU A 37 10.79 12.54 12.23
N GLU A 38 11.33 13.75 12.10
CA GLU A 38 10.68 14.83 11.35
C GLU A 38 10.58 14.53 9.85
N ARG A 39 11.59 13.84 9.28
CA ARG A 39 11.52 13.36 7.89
C ARG A 39 10.41 12.32 7.72
N VAL A 40 10.32 11.33 8.60
CA VAL A 40 9.25 10.31 8.55
C VAL A 40 7.87 10.97 8.66
N LYS A 41 7.65 11.82 9.66
CA LYS A 41 6.38 12.56 9.81
C LYS A 41 6.03 13.39 8.59
N ARG A 42 7.02 14.01 7.95
CA ARG A 42 6.81 14.78 6.71
C ARG A 42 6.38 13.86 5.57
N LEU A 43 7.04 12.71 5.40
CA LEU A 43 6.67 11.73 4.37
C LEU A 43 5.25 11.18 4.57
N GLU A 44 4.84 10.96 5.81
CA GLU A 44 3.46 10.58 6.17
C GLU A 44 2.47 11.70 5.88
N ARG A 45 2.74 12.91 6.37
CA ARG A 45 1.87 14.08 6.19
C ARG A 45 1.66 14.41 4.71
N ASP A 46 2.72 14.28 3.92
CA ASP A 46 2.70 14.62 2.49
C ASP A 46 2.15 13.45 1.63
N GLY A 47 1.67 12.38 2.26
CA GLY A 47 1.00 11.24 1.61
C GLY A 47 1.94 10.29 0.85
N ILE A 48 3.25 10.43 1.03
CA ILE A 48 4.25 9.53 0.42
C ILE A 48 4.26 8.19 1.15
N ILE A 49 4.06 8.21 2.47
CA ILE A 49 3.76 7.03 3.27
C ILE A 49 2.27 7.05 3.57
N GLU A 50 1.51 6.21 2.87
CA GLU A 50 0.05 6.12 3.03
C GLU A 50 -0.35 5.39 4.32
N GLY A 51 0.52 4.54 4.85
CA GLY A 51 0.28 3.82 6.11
C GLY A 51 1.22 2.65 6.32
N TYR A 52 1.02 1.96 7.43
CA TYR A 52 1.77 0.79 7.84
C TYR A 52 0.82 -0.39 8.03
N THR A 53 1.20 -1.56 7.51
CA THR A 53 0.39 -2.77 7.62
C THR A 53 1.22 -3.96 8.06
N ALA A 54 0.56 -4.93 8.70
CA ALA A 54 1.17 -6.20 9.04
C ALA A 54 1.04 -7.18 7.87
N ARG A 55 2.12 -7.87 7.52
CA ARG A 55 2.08 -8.94 6.53
C ARG A 55 1.72 -10.25 7.25
N ILE A 56 0.50 -10.73 7.04
CA ILE A 56 -0.05 -11.89 7.74
C ILE A 56 0.17 -13.17 6.93
N ASN A 57 0.55 -14.26 7.62
CA ASN A 57 0.53 -15.59 7.03
C ASN A 57 -0.93 -16.01 6.77
N ARG A 58 -1.31 -16.10 5.49
CA ARG A 58 -2.67 -16.42 5.06
C ARG A 58 -3.11 -17.83 5.43
N GLU A 59 -2.20 -18.80 5.38
CA GLU A 59 -2.49 -20.20 5.74
C GLU A 59 -2.78 -20.33 7.23
N ALA A 60 -1.99 -19.64 8.07
CA ALA A 60 -2.15 -19.67 9.52
C ALA A 60 -3.46 -19.03 10.01
N VAL A 61 -4.15 -18.25 9.18
CA VAL A 61 -5.45 -17.62 9.49
C VAL A 61 -6.60 -18.19 8.67
N GLU A 62 -6.42 -19.39 8.10
CA GLU A 62 -7.44 -20.11 7.32
C GLU A 62 -7.95 -19.34 6.08
N LYS A 63 -7.13 -18.42 5.55
CA LYS A 63 -7.39 -17.65 4.32
C LYS A 63 -6.45 -18.05 3.17
N GLY A 64 -6.12 -19.33 3.08
CA GLY A 64 -5.13 -19.85 2.12
C GLY A 64 -5.59 -19.84 0.65
N LEU A 65 -6.90 -19.88 0.39
CA LEU A 65 -7.43 -19.86 -0.97
C LEU A 65 -7.37 -18.45 -1.56
N THR A 66 -6.69 -18.29 -2.70
CA THR A 66 -6.71 -17.06 -3.51
C THR A 66 -7.26 -17.39 -4.88
N VAL A 67 -8.27 -16.65 -5.34
CA VAL A 67 -8.94 -16.86 -6.63
C VAL A 67 -8.77 -15.62 -7.50
N PHE A 68 -8.48 -15.84 -8.78
CA PHE A 68 -8.52 -14.79 -9.80
C PHE A 68 -9.80 -14.95 -10.62
N VAL A 69 -10.57 -13.87 -10.76
CA VAL A 69 -11.85 -13.86 -11.48
C VAL A 69 -11.77 -12.82 -12.59
N THR A 70 -12.06 -13.25 -13.82
CA THR A 70 -12.24 -12.36 -14.97
C THR A 70 -13.72 -12.10 -15.14
N VAL A 71 -14.11 -10.82 -15.21
CA VAL A 71 -15.49 -10.40 -15.44
C VAL A 71 -15.55 -9.57 -16.70
N THR A 72 -16.29 -10.05 -17.70
CA THR A 72 -16.57 -9.30 -18.92
C THR A 72 -17.94 -8.64 -18.78
N LEU A 73 -17.97 -7.30 -18.87
CA LEU A 73 -19.20 -6.53 -18.81
C LEU A 73 -19.68 -6.21 -20.22
N SER A 74 -20.88 -6.66 -20.57
CA SER A 74 -21.52 -6.31 -21.84
C SER A 74 -21.72 -4.79 -21.90
N ALA A 75 -21.10 -4.13 -22.89
CA ALA A 75 -20.98 -2.69 -22.97
C ALA A 75 -22.31 -1.98 -23.26
N HIS A 76 -23.16 -1.83 -22.25
CA HIS A 76 -24.26 -0.87 -22.30
C HIS A 76 -24.31 -0.08 -20.98
N GLN A 77 -23.74 1.12 -21.05
CA GLN A 77 -23.80 2.24 -20.09
C GLN A 77 -22.68 2.33 -19.04
N LEU A 78 -22.05 3.52 -18.99
CA LEU A 78 -21.10 3.96 -17.96
C LEU A 78 -21.62 3.81 -16.52
N ASN A 79 -22.95 3.81 -16.34
CA ASN A 79 -23.59 3.60 -15.05
C ASN A 79 -23.34 2.18 -14.51
N SER A 80 -23.38 1.16 -15.37
CA SER A 80 -23.13 -0.23 -14.99
C SER A 80 -21.71 -0.46 -14.48
N MET A 81 -20.71 0.25 -15.02
CA MET A 81 -19.33 0.20 -14.52
C MET A 81 -19.19 0.77 -13.11
N LYS A 82 -19.87 1.89 -12.80
CA LYS A 82 -19.82 2.53 -11.48
C LYS A 82 -20.53 1.70 -10.42
N GLU A 83 -21.68 1.14 -10.77
CA GLU A 83 -22.43 0.23 -9.90
C GLU A 83 -21.63 -1.04 -9.61
N PHE A 84 -21.06 -1.66 -10.64
CA PHE A 84 -20.19 -2.83 -10.49
C PHE A 84 -19.00 -2.53 -9.59
N THR A 85 -18.27 -1.44 -9.85
CA THR A 85 -17.09 -1.08 -9.05
C THR A 85 -17.46 -0.81 -7.59
N SER A 86 -18.61 -0.16 -7.35
CA SER A 86 -19.11 0.11 -5.99
C SER A 86 -19.47 -1.19 -5.26
N ALA A 87 -20.15 -2.11 -5.94
CA ALA A 87 -20.50 -3.42 -5.38
C ALA A 87 -19.25 -4.26 -5.07
N VAL A 88 -18.28 -4.30 -5.99
CA VAL A 88 -17.00 -5.01 -5.81
C VAL A 88 -16.21 -4.47 -4.61
N LYS A 89 -16.12 -3.14 -4.45
CA LYS A 89 -15.44 -2.51 -3.31
C LYS A 89 -16.08 -2.81 -1.96
N ALA A 90 -17.38 -3.12 -1.94
CA ALA A 90 -18.09 -3.45 -0.71
C ALA A 90 -17.86 -4.89 -0.24
N ILE A 91 -17.21 -5.74 -1.06
CA ILE A 91 -16.93 -7.14 -0.73
C ILE A 91 -15.51 -7.22 -0.13
N PRO A 92 -15.36 -7.46 1.19
CA PRO A 92 -14.07 -7.42 1.88
C PRO A 92 -13.09 -8.53 1.44
N GLU A 93 -13.60 -9.61 0.85
CA GLU A 93 -12.80 -10.69 0.28
C GLU A 93 -12.09 -10.27 -1.02
N ILE A 94 -12.57 -9.23 -1.71
CA ILE A 94 -11.94 -8.74 -2.94
C ILE A 94 -10.79 -7.81 -2.57
N LEU A 95 -9.58 -8.36 -2.63
CA LEU A 95 -8.35 -7.64 -2.28
C LEU A 95 -7.92 -6.61 -3.34
N ALA A 96 -8.24 -6.85 -4.61
CA ALA A 96 -7.90 -5.97 -5.71
C ALA A 96 -8.84 -6.18 -6.89
N CYS A 97 -9.14 -5.09 -7.60
CA CYS A 97 -9.92 -5.09 -8.84
C CYS A 97 -9.23 -4.17 -9.85
N TYR A 98 -8.93 -4.69 -11.03
CA TYR A 98 -8.23 -3.96 -12.08
C TYR A 98 -9.10 -3.92 -13.33
N ASN A 99 -9.22 -2.73 -13.92
CA ASN A 99 -9.77 -2.60 -15.28
C ASN A 99 -8.63 -2.86 -16.27
N THR A 100 -8.83 -3.81 -17.18
CA THR A 100 -7.80 -4.22 -18.15
C THR A 100 -8.34 -4.06 -19.58
N THR A 101 -7.47 -3.76 -20.53
CA THR A 101 -7.85 -3.50 -21.94
C THR A 101 -7.68 -4.74 -22.84
N GLY A 102 -8.04 -5.95 -22.35
CA GLY A 102 -7.89 -7.22 -23.08
C GLY A 102 -9.21 -7.81 -23.63
N GLU A 103 -9.11 -8.78 -24.55
CA GLU A 103 -10.23 -9.48 -25.25
C GLU A 103 -11.17 -10.27 -24.33
#